data_AF-A0A8J7AUK3-F1
#
_entry.id   AF-A0A8J7AUK3-F1
#
_cell.length_a   1.000
_cell.length_b   1.000
_cell.length_c   1.000
_cell.angle_alpha   90.00
_cell.angle_beta   90.00
_cell.angle_gamma   90.00
#
_symmetry.space_group_name_H-M   'P 1'
#
loop_
_entity.id
_entity.type
_entity.pdbx_description
1 polymer ?
#
loop_
_entity_poly.entity_id
_entity_poly.type
_entity_poly.pdbx_seq_one_letter_code
_entity_poly.pdbx_strand_id
1 'polypeptide(L)'
;MPGNEAYSFTWSGATWRFSSAENRALFEANPEAYAPQYGGYCAKAMSEGNLASVDPRVWTIVDGKLYLNYSAEVQQQWVQDIPGNIVKGDANWPGVLTVKTFYENVVSWAQ
;
A
#
# COMPACT_ATOMS: atom_id res chain seq x y z
N MET A 1 14.53 -7.57 8.29
CA MET A 1 15.37 -8.56 7.59
C MET A 1 15.12 -8.40 6.10
N PRO A 2 16.13 -8.14 5.27
CA PRO A 2 15.92 -8.06 3.83
C PRO A 2 15.52 -9.45 3.28
N GLY A 3 14.50 -9.49 2.42
CA GLY A 3 13.98 -10.73 1.84
C GLY A 3 14.99 -11.43 0.93
N ASN A 4 14.98 -12.76 0.92
CA ASN A 4 15.86 -13.57 0.09
C ASN A 4 15.32 -13.58 -1.36
N GLU A 5 16.16 -13.24 -2.35
CA GLU A 5 15.76 -13.21 -3.77
C GLU A 5 15.26 -14.57 -4.28
N ALA A 6 15.66 -15.68 -3.63
CA ALA A 6 15.19 -17.03 -3.93
C ALA A 6 13.67 -17.22 -3.72
N TYR A 7 13.03 -16.38 -2.91
CA TYR A 7 11.61 -16.46 -2.60
C TYR A 7 10.90 -15.19 -3.05
N SER A 8 10.85 -14.97 -4.36
CA SER A 8 10.10 -13.88 -4.97
C SER A 8 8.84 -14.38 -5.68
N PHE A 9 7.82 -13.53 -5.75
CA PHE A 9 6.56 -13.78 -6.48
C PHE A 9 6.05 -12.47 -7.09
N THR A 10 5.70 -12.48 -8.36
CA THR A 10 5.15 -11.30 -9.04
C THR A 10 3.63 -11.35 -8.97
N TRP A 11 3.03 -10.33 -8.35
CA TRP A 11 1.59 -10.22 -8.21
C TRP A 11 1.15 -8.75 -8.22
N SER A 12 0.04 -8.46 -8.90
CA SER A 12 -0.52 -7.11 -9.07
C SER A 12 0.49 -6.05 -9.56
N GLY A 13 1.38 -6.43 -10.49
CA GLY A 13 2.38 -5.54 -11.07
C GLY A 13 3.59 -5.26 -10.18
N ALA A 14 3.69 -5.87 -8.99
CA ALA A 14 4.82 -5.75 -8.08
C ALA A 14 5.53 -7.09 -7.86
N THR A 15 6.85 -7.04 -7.60
CA THR A 15 7.63 -8.21 -7.18
C THR A 15 7.73 -8.23 -5.66
N TRP A 16 7.09 -9.22 -5.06
CA TRP A 16 7.10 -9.48 -3.62
C TRP A 16 8.31 -10.34 -3.27
N ARG A 17 8.97 -10.03 -2.16
CA ARG A 17 10.12 -10.78 -1.64
C ARG A 17 9.79 -11.31 -0.25
N PHE A 18 9.97 -12.61 -0.05
CA PHE A 18 9.63 -13.30 1.20
C PHE A 18 10.89 -13.75 1.93
N SER A 19 10.76 -13.91 3.26
CA SER A 19 11.84 -14.43 4.10
C SER A 19 11.96 -15.96 4.03
N SER A 20 10.93 -16.67 3.55
CA SER A 20 10.93 -18.13 3.39
C SER A 20 9.98 -18.58 2.27
N ALA A 21 10.13 -19.84 1.83
CA ALA A 21 9.27 -20.46 0.83
C ALA A 21 7.83 -20.63 1.33
N GLU A 22 7.65 -20.90 2.63
CA GLU A 22 6.34 -21.06 3.27
C GLU A 22 5.56 -19.75 3.25
N ASN A 23 6.22 -18.62 3.57
CA ASN A 23 5.58 -17.30 3.52
C ASN A 23 5.17 -16.93 2.09
N ARG A 24 6.00 -17.27 1.09
CA ARG A 24 5.64 -17.11 -0.32
C ARG A 24 4.40 -17.94 -0.66
N ALA A 25 4.38 -19.22 -0.28
CA ALA A 25 3.26 -20.12 -0.58
C ALA A 25 1.94 -19.66 0.07
N LEU A 26 2.01 -19.15 1.32
CA LEU A 26 0.86 -18.55 1.99
C LEU A 26 0.35 -17.30 1.25
N PHE A 27 1.25 -16.42 0.84
CA PHE A 27 0.89 -15.25 0.04
C PHE A 27 0.29 -15.65 -1.31
N GLU A 28 0.90 -16.59 -2.02
CA GLU A 28 0.42 -17.09 -3.32
C GLU A 28 -0.98 -17.71 -3.22
N ALA A 29 -1.31 -18.36 -2.10
CA ALA A 29 -2.62 -18.96 -1.87
C ALA A 29 -3.74 -17.94 -1.63
N ASN A 30 -3.44 -16.78 -1.02
CA ASN A 30 -4.42 -15.71 -0.82
C ASN A 30 -3.77 -14.32 -0.77
N PRO A 31 -3.32 -13.77 -1.92
CA PRO A 31 -2.56 -12.52 -1.94
C PRO A 31 -3.30 -11.34 -1.33
N GLU A 32 -4.63 -11.27 -1.53
CA GLU A 32 -5.46 -10.17 -1.05
C GLU A 32 -5.55 -10.09 0.47
N ALA A 33 -5.38 -11.22 1.17
CA ALA A 33 -5.36 -11.24 2.64
C ALA A 33 -4.07 -10.68 3.25
N TYR A 34 -2.98 -10.65 2.46
CA TYR A 34 -1.66 -10.23 2.95
C TYR A 34 -1.18 -8.92 2.30
N ALA A 35 -1.66 -8.60 1.10
CA ALA A 35 -1.29 -7.39 0.41
C ALA A 35 -2.02 -6.18 1.01
N PRO A 36 -1.31 -5.05 1.26
CA PRO A 36 -1.97 -3.81 1.61
C PRO A 36 -2.90 -3.35 0.49
N GLN A 37 -4.11 -2.91 0.85
CA GLN A 37 -5.15 -2.47 -0.08
C GLN A 37 -4.65 -1.40 -1.07
N TYR A 38 -3.75 -0.51 -0.63
CA TYR A 38 -3.22 0.58 -1.44
C TYR A 38 -1.71 0.46 -1.71
N GLY A 39 -1.21 -0.78 -1.89
CA GLY A 39 0.12 -1.02 -2.42
C GLY A 39 1.26 -0.31 -1.68
N GLY A 40 1.41 -0.55 -0.37
CA GLY A 40 2.51 0.01 0.43
C GLY A 40 2.40 1.50 0.76
N TYR A 41 1.33 2.18 0.34
CA TYR A 41 1.07 3.59 0.66
C TYR A 41 0.10 3.75 1.83
N CYS A 42 0.21 4.89 2.52
CA CYS A 42 -0.65 5.25 3.64
C CYS A 42 -2.12 5.37 3.20
N ALA A 43 -3.02 4.66 3.88
CA ALA A 43 -4.45 4.67 3.62
C ALA A 43 -5.10 6.04 3.85
N LYS A 44 -4.59 6.83 4.80
CA LYS A 44 -5.08 8.20 5.00
C LYS A 44 -4.71 9.10 3.83
N ALA A 45 -3.43 9.10 3.44
CA ALA A 45 -2.98 9.89 2.29
C ALA A 45 -3.74 9.49 1.01
N MET A 46 -3.95 8.18 0.81
CA MET A 46 -4.72 7.67 -0.32
C MET A 46 -6.15 8.20 -0.33
N SER A 47 -6.82 8.26 0.83
CA SER A 47 -8.17 8.85 0.95
C SER A 47 -8.22 10.35 0.61
N GLU A 48 -7.08 11.02 0.69
CA GLU A 48 -6.93 12.45 0.38
C GLU A 48 -6.35 12.69 -1.03
N GLY A 49 -6.20 11.63 -1.84
CA GLY A 49 -5.66 11.72 -3.19
C GLY A 49 -4.14 11.95 -3.24
N ASN A 50 -3.43 11.57 -2.18
CA ASN A 50 -1.99 11.74 -2.03
C ASN A 50 -1.25 10.41 -1.83
N LEU A 51 0.06 10.41 -2.03
CA LEU A 51 0.94 9.30 -1.69
C LEU A 51 1.79 9.68 -0.48
N ALA A 52 1.85 8.79 0.51
CA ALA A 52 2.80 8.87 1.61
C ALA A 52 3.33 7.47 1.92
N SER A 53 4.57 7.40 2.43
CA SER A 53 5.15 6.17 2.95
C SER A 53 4.38 5.68 4.18
N VAL A 54 4.80 4.52 4.70
CA VAL A 54 4.14 3.82 5.81
C VAL A 54 5.15 3.44 6.88
N ASP A 55 4.70 3.38 8.13
CA ASP A 55 5.38 2.61 9.17
C ASP A 55 4.79 1.18 9.14
N PRO A 56 5.59 0.13 8.87
CA PRO A 56 5.08 -1.24 8.78
C PRO A 56 4.48 -1.77 10.09
N ARG A 57 4.65 -1.06 11.21
CA ARG A 57 4.07 -1.40 12.52
C ARG A 57 2.71 -0.74 12.75
N VAL A 58 2.29 0.18 11.87
CA VAL A 58 1.06 0.96 12.02
C VAL A 58 0.09 0.54 10.93
N TRP A 59 -0.83 -0.35 11.29
CA TRP A 59 -1.78 -0.94 10.36
C TRP A 59 -3.10 -1.29 11.03
N THR A 60 -4.13 -1.44 10.21
CA THR A 60 -5.47 -1.89 10.62
C THR A 60 -5.95 -2.94 9.62
N ILE A 61 -6.66 -3.96 10.09
CA ILE A 61 -7.39 -4.90 9.23
C ILE A 61 -8.87 -4.54 9.26
N VAL A 62 -9.45 -4.33 8.09
CA VAL A 62 -10.89 -4.06 7.92
C VAL A 62 -11.41 -4.99 6.84
N ASP A 63 -12.43 -5.78 7.16
CA ASP A 63 -13.02 -6.77 6.25
C ASP A 63 -11.99 -7.70 5.58
N GLY A 64 -11.00 -8.12 6.35
CA GLY A 64 -9.93 -9.02 5.88
C GLY A 64 -8.85 -8.34 5.02
N LYS A 65 -8.93 -7.03 4.82
CA LYS A 65 -7.95 -6.24 4.04
C LYS A 65 -7.02 -5.45 4.94
N LEU A 66 -5.74 -5.40 4.56
CA LEU A 66 -4.70 -4.69 5.30
C LEU A 66 -4.60 -3.22 4.85
N TYR A 67 -4.70 -2.31 5.81
CA TYR A 67 -4.51 -0.87 5.60
C TYR A 67 -3.32 -0.39 6.43
N LEU A 68 -2.38 0.29 5.78
CA LEU A 68 -1.18 0.83 6.43
C LEU A 68 -1.30 2.34 6.66
N ASN A 69 -0.64 2.87 7.66
CA ASN A 69 -0.58 4.32 7.91
C ASN A 69 0.86 4.82 8.07
N TYR A 70 1.05 6.11 7.80
CA TYR A 70 2.36 6.77 7.90
C TYR A 70 2.92 6.80 9.33
N SER A 71 2.06 7.04 10.32
CA SER A 71 2.39 7.10 11.74
C SER A 71 1.16 6.77 12.59
N ALA A 72 1.37 6.51 13.88
CA ALA A 72 0.28 6.28 14.84
C ALA A 72 -0.69 7.47 14.92
N GLU A 73 -0.18 8.70 14.82
CA GLU A 73 -1.00 9.92 14.79
C GLU A 73 -1.87 9.98 13.52
N VAL A 74 -1.31 9.66 12.35
CA VAL A 74 -2.07 9.60 11.10
C VAL A 74 -3.10 8.47 11.14
N GLN A 75 -2.78 7.34 11.77
CA GLN A 75 -3.76 6.27 12.00
C GLN A 75 -4.92 6.76 12.87
N GLN A 76 -4.67 7.52 13.93
CA GLN A 76 -5.73 8.09 14.76
C GLN A 76 -6.69 8.98 13.96
N GLN A 77 -6.18 9.73 12.98
CA GLN A 77 -6.99 10.53 12.05
C GLN A 77 -7.76 9.67 11.05
N TRP A 78 -7.17 8.55 10.61
CA TRP A 78 -7.80 7.61 9.69
C TRP A 78 -8.96 6.85 10.34
N VAL A 79 -8.80 6.40 11.58
CA VAL A 79 -9.82 5.61 12.28
C VAL A 79 -11.05 6.42 12.68
N GLN A 80 -11.02 7.76 12.61
CA GLN A 80 -12.19 8.61 12.88
C GLN A 80 -13.34 8.37 11.88
N ASP A 81 -13.03 7.94 10.66
CA ASP A 81 -14.01 7.63 9.62
C ASP A 81 -13.46 6.58 8.67
N ILE A 82 -13.33 5.35 9.17
CA ILE A 82 -12.83 4.21 8.37
C ILE A 82 -13.66 4.02 7.10
N PRO A 83 -15.01 3.92 7.15
CA PRO A 83 -15.79 3.67 5.95
C PRO A 83 -15.65 4.78 4.90
N GLY A 84 -15.71 6.05 5.32
CA GLY A 84 -15.57 7.18 4.41
C GLY A 84 -14.15 7.31 3.84
N ASN A 85 -13.12 7.03 4.63
CA ASN A 85 -11.74 7.02 4.14
C ASN A 85 -11.47 5.87 3.16
N ILE A 86 -12.10 4.70 3.35
CA ILE A 86 -12.01 3.59 2.39
C ILE A 86 -12.68 3.97 1.07
N VAL A 87 -13.92 4.47 1.09
CA VAL A 87 -14.62 4.89 -0.14
C VAL A 87 -13.80 5.90 -0.95
N LYS A 88 -13.21 6.89 -0.27
CA LYS A 88 -12.36 7.89 -0.93
C LYS A 88 -11.05 7.28 -1.43
N GLY A 89 -10.41 6.43 -0.64
CA GLY A 89 -9.15 5.79 -1.02
C GLY A 89 -9.32 4.88 -2.23
N ASP A 90 -10.37 4.08 -2.28
CA ASP A 90 -10.71 3.23 -3.42
C ASP A 90 -11.01 4.06 -4.68
N ALA A 91 -11.61 5.24 -4.54
CA ALA A 91 -11.84 6.16 -5.67
C ALA A 91 -10.55 6.79 -6.22
N ASN A 92 -9.55 7.02 -5.36
CA ASN A 92 -8.27 7.60 -5.75
C ASN A 92 -7.26 6.55 -6.26
N TRP A 93 -7.42 5.29 -5.86
CA TRP A 93 -6.53 4.19 -6.22
C TRP A 93 -6.99 3.46 -7.50
N PRO A 94 -6.08 3.10 -8.42
CA PRO A 94 -4.66 3.44 -8.49
C PRO A 94 -4.38 4.77 -9.20
N GLY A 95 -5.42 5.56 -9.53
CA GLY A 95 -5.31 6.78 -10.36
C GLY A 95 -4.29 7.82 -9.85
N VAL A 96 -4.12 7.96 -8.53
CA VAL A 96 -3.11 8.86 -7.95
C VAL A 96 -1.68 8.47 -8.35
N LEU A 97 -1.40 7.19 -8.63
CA LEU A 97 -0.08 6.73 -9.06
C LEU A 97 0.26 7.29 -10.45
N THR A 98 -0.69 7.23 -11.39
CA THR A 98 -0.43 7.63 -12.78
C THR A 98 -0.25 9.14 -12.91
N VAL A 99 -1.07 9.92 -12.19
CA VAL A 99 -0.96 11.39 -12.17
C VAL A 99 0.38 11.82 -11.61
N LYS A 100 0.78 11.29 -10.45
CA LYS A 100 2.05 11.68 -9.83
C LYS A 100 3.26 11.26 -10.67
N THR A 101 3.23 10.07 -11.27
CA THR A 101 4.28 9.62 -12.19
C THR A 101 4.37 10.53 -13.43
N PHE A 102 3.26 10.99 -13.99
CA PHE A 102 3.29 11.94 -15.10
C PHE A 102 3.93 13.28 -14.69
N TYR A 103 3.52 13.86 -13.55
CA TYR A 103 4.10 15.13 -13.07
C TYR A 103 5.58 15.02 -12.71
N GLU A 104 5.99 13.99 -11.97
CA GLU A 104 7.41 13.77 -11.62
C GLU A 104 8.27 13.62 -12.87
N ASN A 105 7.80 12.84 -13.84
CA ASN A 105 8.51 12.70 -15.11
C ASN A 105 8.53 14.02 -15.87
N VAL A 106 7.41 14.68 -16.13
CA VAL A 106 7.39 15.88 -17.00
C VAL A 106 8.19 17.05 -16.40
N VAL A 107 8.17 17.23 -15.08
CA VAL A 107 8.86 18.36 -14.42
C VAL A 107 10.37 18.09 -14.27
N SER A 108 10.83 16.82 -14.26
CA SER A 108 12.26 16.50 -14.12
C SER A 108 13.13 16.81 -15.35
N TRP A 109 12.53 17.13 -16.52
CA TRP A 109 13.28 17.49 -17.75
C TRP A 109 13.39 19.01 -17.97
N ALA A 110 12.85 19.83 -17.07
CA ALA A 110 12.82 21.29 -17.20
C ALA A 110 13.95 22.01 -16.44
N GLN A 111 15.02 21.31 -16.06
CA GLN A 111 16.22 21.90 -15.44
C GLN A 111 17.46 21.70 -16.32
#